data_AF-A0A3D5S0M3-F1
#
_entry.id   AF-A0A3D5S0M3-F1
#
_cell.length_a   1.000
_cell.length_b   1.000
_cell.length_c   1.000
_cell.angle_alpha   90.00
_cell.angle_beta   90.00
_cell.angle_gamma   90.00
#
_symmetry.space_group_name_H-M   'P 1'
#
loop_
_entity.id
_entity.type
_entity.pdbx_description
1 polymer ?
#
loop_
_entity_poly.entity_id
_entity_poly.type
_entity_poly.pdbx_seq_one_letter_code
_entity_poly.pdbx_strand_id
1 'polypeptide(L)'
;MSKKLDALVKNLETIPVAVIHAAFDEDPHTVAIIDLSKTLSTDEMLEKAFMLTNSIESAWWTNKGVTKMFDGKSCRSTSVGDMVLIGTEKYKCEAAGWSKLAWTKPAHEWNKVSHHEPKVWN
;
A
#
# COMPACT_ATOMS: atom_id res chain seq x y z
N MET A 1 -7.53 -29.24 -12.34
CA MET A 1 -8.56 -28.53 -11.56
C MET A 1 -9.34 -27.59 -12.47
N SER A 2 -10.56 -27.20 -12.10
CA SER A 2 -11.38 -26.27 -12.90
C SER A 2 -10.89 -24.85 -12.70
N LYS A 3 -10.78 -24.04 -13.77
CA LYS A 3 -10.40 -22.62 -13.69
C LYS A 3 -11.23 -21.82 -12.68
N LYS A 4 -12.51 -22.19 -12.52
CA LYS A 4 -13.40 -21.57 -11.51
C LYS A 4 -13.00 -21.96 -10.09
N LEU A 5 -12.63 -23.22 -9.87
CA LEU A 5 -12.17 -23.70 -8.56
C LEU A 5 -10.86 -23.00 -8.17
N ASP A 6 -9.91 -22.91 -9.10
CA ASP A 6 -8.62 -22.26 -8.83
C ASP A 6 -8.80 -20.76 -8.49
N ALA A 7 -9.69 -20.06 -9.19
CA ALA A 7 -10.03 -18.67 -8.88
C ALA A 7 -10.71 -18.51 -7.50
N LEU A 8 -11.60 -19.44 -7.14
CA LEU A 8 -12.28 -19.44 -5.85
C LEU A 8 -11.29 -19.71 -4.70
N VAL A 9 -10.40 -20.69 -4.85
CA VAL A 9 -9.35 -21.00 -3.86
C VAL A 9 -8.41 -19.81 -3.70
N LYS A 10 -7.98 -19.17 -4.80
CA LYS A 10 -7.16 -17.96 -4.74
C LYS A 10 -7.84 -16.86 -3.91
N ASN A 11 -9.10 -16.51 -4.22
CA ASN A 11 -9.84 -15.48 -3.47
C ASN A 11 -10.10 -15.86 -1.99
N LEU A 12 -10.22 -17.15 -1.69
CA LEU A 12 -10.40 -17.64 -0.33
C LEU A 12 -9.11 -17.47 0.48
N GLU A 13 -7.95 -17.74 -0.11
CA GLU A 13 -6.65 -17.76 0.56
C GLU A 13 -5.94 -16.41 0.54
N THR A 14 -6.22 -15.53 -0.42
CA THR A 14 -5.53 -14.25 -0.59
C THR A 14 -6.41 -13.03 -0.29
N ILE A 15 -5.79 -11.97 0.23
CA ILE A 15 -6.37 -10.64 0.42
C ILE A 15 -5.69 -9.65 -0.52
N PRO A 16 -6.46 -8.80 -1.22
CA PRO A 16 -5.89 -7.72 -2.01
C PRO A 16 -5.37 -6.61 -1.08
N VAL A 17 -4.11 -6.25 -1.25
CA VAL A 17 -3.44 -5.14 -0.58
C VAL A 17 -3.20 -4.04 -1.60
N ALA A 18 -3.81 -2.87 -1.40
CA ALA A 18 -3.68 -1.76 -2.32
C ALA A 18 -2.61 -0.77 -1.84
N VAL A 19 -1.67 -0.44 -2.71
CA VAL A 19 -0.64 0.58 -2.46
C VAL A 19 -1.07 1.89 -3.10
N ILE A 20 -1.03 2.95 -2.32
CA ILE A 20 -1.56 4.28 -2.63
C ILE A 20 -0.42 5.28 -2.51
N HIS A 21 -0.15 5.98 -3.59
CA HIS A 21 0.78 7.10 -3.63
C HIS A 21 0.06 8.36 -3.18
N ALA A 22 0.60 8.98 -2.12
CA ALA A 22 0.05 10.20 -1.51
C ALA A 22 1.15 11.11 -0.92
N ALA A 23 2.42 10.79 -1.15
CA ALA A 23 3.54 11.58 -0.68
C ALA A 23 3.80 12.78 -1.60
N PHE A 24 4.60 13.75 -1.13
CA PHE A 24 5.04 14.92 -1.91
C PHE A 24 3.89 15.80 -2.46
N ASP A 25 2.82 15.97 -1.68
CA ASP A 25 1.64 16.77 -2.03
C ASP A 25 0.92 16.32 -3.31
N GLU A 26 1.08 15.06 -3.72
CA GLU A 26 0.33 14.50 -4.83
C GLU A 26 -1.07 14.02 -4.40
N ASP A 27 -2.03 14.05 -5.34
CA ASP A 27 -3.37 13.53 -5.08
C ASP A 27 -3.33 12.02 -4.83
N PRO A 28 -3.93 11.51 -3.73
CA PRO A 28 -3.90 10.09 -3.39
C PRO A 28 -4.49 9.21 -4.49
N HIS A 29 -3.67 8.33 -5.07
CA HIS A 29 -4.11 7.41 -6.13
C HIS A 29 -3.50 6.01 -5.96
N THR A 30 -4.27 4.98 -6.32
CA THR A 30 -3.82 3.59 -6.24
C THR A 30 -2.86 3.28 -7.38
N VAL A 31 -1.68 2.77 -7.05
CA VAL A 31 -0.65 2.43 -8.04
C VAL A 31 -0.44 0.94 -8.21
N ALA A 32 -0.78 0.14 -7.20
CA ALA A 32 -0.65 -1.31 -7.23
C ALA A 32 -1.71 -2.00 -6.38
N ILE A 33 -2.11 -3.19 -6.81
CA ILE A 33 -2.84 -4.17 -6.01
C ILE A 33 -2.00 -5.44 -5.93
N ILE A 34 -1.77 -5.93 -4.73
CA ILE A 34 -0.93 -7.10 -4.44
C ILE A 34 -1.78 -8.15 -3.75
N ASP A 35 -1.88 -9.35 -4.34
CA ASP A 35 -2.58 -10.47 -3.71
C ASP A 35 -1.63 -11.16 -2.72
N LEU A 36 -1.88 -11.01 -1.42
CA LEU A 36 -1.09 -11.62 -0.36
C LEU A 36 -1.89 -12.69 0.40
N SER A 37 -1.22 -13.69 0.99
CA SER A 37 -1.89 -14.71 1.79
C SER A 37 -2.52 -14.11 3.05
N LYS A 38 -3.78 -14.47 3.34
CA LYS A 38 -4.51 -14.09 4.56
C LYS A 38 -3.87 -14.65 5.84
N THR A 39 -2.97 -15.63 5.71
CA THR A 39 -2.26 -16.22 6.86
C THR A 39 -1.15 -15.33 7.40
N LEU A 40 -0.72 -14.32 6.64
CA LEU A 40 0.33 -13.40 7.07
C LEU A 40 -0.21 -12.43 8.12
N SER A 41 0.66 -11.99 9.02
CA SER A 41 0.35 -10.86 9.90
C SER A 41 0.28 -9.56 9.11
N THR A 42 -0.40 -8.54 9.67
CA THR A 42 -0.47 -7.21 9.08
C THR A 42 0.91 -6.63 8.78
N ASP A 43 1.85 -6.73 9.72
CA ASP A 43 3.20 -6.18 9.55
C ASP A 43 3.95 -6.88 8.40
N GLU A 44 3.85 -8.21 8.30
CA GLU A 44 4.42 -8.96 7.18
C GLU A 44 3.80 -8.55 5.83
N MET A 45 2.49 -8.26 5.81
CA MET A 45 1.83 -7.79 4.60
C MET A 45 2.33 -6.40 4.19
N LEU A 46 2.51 -5.49 5.15
CA LEU A 46 3.02 -4.14 4.91
C LEU A 46 4.46 -4.16 4.39
N GLU A 47 5.33 -4.93 5.03
CA GLU A 47 6.72 -5.09 4.58
C GLU A 47 6.81 -5.75 3.20
N LYS A 48 6.00 -6.79 2.94
CA LYS A 48 5.94 -7.40 1.60
C LYS A 48 5.43 -6.42 0.54
N ALA A 49 4.41 -5.63 0.86
CA ALA A 49 3.90 -4.63 -0.06
C ALA A 49 4.99 -3.62 -0.43
N PHE A 50 5.70 -3.08 0.57
CA PHE A 50 6.80 -2.15 0.38
C PHE A 50 7.97 -2.75 -0.41
N MET A 51 8.37 -3.98 -0.10
CA MET A 51 9.41 -4.69 -0.85
C MET A 51 9.03 -4.95 -2.30
N LEU A 52 7.74 -5.21 -2.59
CA LEU A 52 7.28 -5.49 -3.95
C LEU A 52 7.07 -4.23 -4.80
N THR A 53 6.89 -3.07 -4.16
CA THR A 53 6.79 -1.76 -4.82
C THR A 53 8.07 -0.95 -4.75
N ASN A 54 9.19 -1.60 -4.42
CA ASN A 54 10.52 -1.03 -4.46
C ASN A 54 11.47 -2.03 -5.14
N SER A 55 12.33 -1.56 -6.04
CA SER A 55 13.27 -2.43 -6.75
C SER A 55 14.43 -1.60 -7.30
N ILE A 56 15.64 -2.15 -7.18
CA ILE A 56 16.87 -1.49 -7.65
C ILE A 56 17.23 -1.96 -9.07
N GLU A 57 16.99 -3.23 -9.39
CA GLU A 57 17.48 -3.85 -10.64
C GLU A 57 16.46 -3.79 -11.78
N SER A 58 15.17 -3.68 -11.47
CA SER A 58 14.10 -3.73 -12.46
C SER A 58 12.87 -2.93 -12.05
N ALA A 59 11.98 -2.69 -13.00
CA ALA A 59 10.68 -2.08 -12.73
C ALA A 59 9.86 -2.92 -11.73
N TRP A 60 9.55 -2.36 -10.56
CA TRP A 60 8.84 -3.07 -9.49
C TRP A 60 7.46 -3.61 -9.92
N TRP A 61 6.80 -2.98 -10.89
CA TRP A 61 5.51 -3.44 -11.44
C TRP A 61 5.62 -4.70 -12.30
N THR A 62 6.81 -5.24 -12.50
CA THR A 62 7.03 -6.54 -13.15
C THR A 62 7.09 -7.70 -12.16
N ASN A 63 7.08 -7.40 -10.85
CA ASN A 63 7.10 -8.41 -9.80
C ASN A 63 5.86 -9.31 -9.84
N LYS A 64 6.06 -10.61 -9.63
CA LYS A 64 4.98 -11.60 -9.63
C LYS A 64 3.99 -11.30 -8.51
N GLY A 65 2.70 -11.21 -8.85
CA GLY A 65 1.64 -10.93 -7.87
C GLY A 65 1.34 -9.44 -7.68
N VAL A 66 2.07 -8.54 -8.37
CA VAL A 66 1.76 -7.12 -8.43
C VAL A 66 0.88 -6.85 -9.65
N THR A 67 -0.30 -6.28 -9.42
CA THR A 67 -1.18 -5.74 -10.46
C THR A 67 -0.99 -4.23 -10.50
N LYS A 68 -0.50 -3.73 -11.62
CA LYS A 68 -0.30 -2.30 -11.86
C LYS A 68 -1.65 -1.58 -12.02
N MET A 69 -1.79 -0.42 -11.37
CA MET A 69 -3.01 0.41 -11.39
C MET A 69 -2.80 1.84 -11.93
N PHE A 70 -1.57 2.23 -12.26
CA PHE A 70 -1.27 3.57 -12.78
C PHE A 70 -1.23 3.62 -14.30
N ASP A 71 -1.65 4.75 -14.87
CA ASP A 71 -1.54 5.04 -16.30
C ASP A 71 -0.20 5.74 -16.58
N GLY A 72 0.74 5.02 -17.18
CA GLY A 72 2.06 5.58 -17.48
C GLY A 72 3.11 4.54 -17.83
N LYS A 73 4.26 4.98 -18.36
CA LYS A 73 5.39 4.09 -18.68
C LYS A 73 6.21 3.71 -17.45
N SER A 74 6.16 4.51 -16.40
CA SER A 74 6.89 4.33 -15.15
C SER A 74 6.10 4.87 -13.97
N CYS A 75 6.40 4.37 -12.78
CA CYS A 75 5.90 4.90 -11.52
C CYS A 75 7.03 4.87 -10.49
N ARG A 76 7.06 5.87 -9.60
CA ARG A 76 8.05 5.93 -8.51
C ARG A 76 7.89 4.74 -7.56
N SER A 77 8.91 4.46 -6.75
CA SER A 77 8.78 3.49 -5.66
C SER A 77 7.98 4.08 -4.49
N THR A 78 7.51 3.22 -3.59
CA THR A 78 6.88 3.62 -2.34
C THR A 78 7.86 4.38 -1.44
N SER A 79 7.38 5.44 -0.80
CA SER A 79 8.15 6.39 0.02
C SER A 79 7.37 6.78 1.28
N VAL A 80 8.06 7.42 2.24
CA VAL A 80 7.43 7.98 3.44
C VAL A 80 6.30 8.93 3.04
N GLY A 81 5.14 8.77 3.68
CA GLY A 81 3.91 9.49 3.31
C GLY A 81 2.93 8.69 2.46
N ASP A 82 3.41 7.65 1.76
CA ASP A 82 2.54 6.73 1.03
C ASP A 82 1.73 5.85 1.96
N MET A 83 0.71 5.23 1.39
CA MET A 83 -0.30 4.53 2.15
C MET A 83 -0.56 3.14 1.61
N VAL A 84 -0.91 2.22 2.50
CA VAL A 84 -1.30 0.85 2.16
C VAL A 84 -2.66 0.58 2.76
N LEU A 85 -3.56 0.00 1.96
CA LEU A 85 -4.91 -0.41 2.38
C LEU A 85 -4.98 -1.93 2.40
N ILE A 86 -5.28 -2.50 3.57
CA ILE A 86 -5.47 -3.93 3.79
C ILE A 86 -6.91 -4.12 4.27
N GLY A 87 -7.76 -4.70 3.43
CA GLY A 87 -9.20 -4.78 3.71
C GLY A 87 -9.82 -3.38 3.88
N THR A 88 -10.18 -3.01 5.10
CA THR A 88 -10.73 -1.69 5.45
C THR A 88 -9.76 -0.81 6.22
N GLU A 89 -8.57 -1.34 6.56
CA GLU A 89 -7.60 -0.67 7.42
C GLU A 89 -6.50 -0.01 6.59
N LYS A 90 -6.27 1.27 6.85
CA LYS A 90 -5.29 2.08 6.11
C LYS A 90 -4.06 2.32 6.99
N TYR A 91 -2.89 2.21 6.39
CA TYR A 91 -1.60 2.39 7.03
C TYR A 91 -0.80 3.41 6.24
N LYS A 92 -0.04 4.25 6.94
CA LYS A 92 0.88 5.21 6.36
C LYS A 92 2.31 4.72 6.57
N CYS A 93 3.11 4.78 5.51
CA CYS A 93 4.54 4.53 5.55
C CYS A 93 5.22 5.71 6.26
N GLU A 94 5.85 5.44 7.40
CA GLU A 94 6.60 6.43 8.17
C GLU A 94 8.10 6.24 7.94
N ALA A 95 8.93 7.17 8.43
CA ALA A 95 10.39 7.06 8.33
C ALA A 95 10.94 5.77 8.96
N ALA A 96 10.23 5.24 9.96
CA ALA A 96 10.48 3.92 10.52
C ALA A 96 9.14 3.21 10.76
N GLY A 97 8.89 2.15 9.99
CA GLY A 97 7.70 1.31 10.12
C GLY A 97 6.41 1.97 9.61
N TRP A 98 5.30 1.60 10.23
CA TRP A 98 3.96 1.90 9.74
C TRP A 98 3.06 2.45 10.84
N SER A 99 2.29 3.48 10.50
CA SER A 99 1.24 3.99 11.38
C SER A 99 -0.13 3.63 10.84
N LYS A 100 -0.94 2.96 11.67
CA LYS A 100 -2.34 2.71 11.34
C LYS A 100 -3.11 4.02 11.38
N LEU A 101 -3.69 4.41 10.25
CA LEU A 101 -4.60 5.54 10.18
C LEU A 101 -5.95 5.06 10.72
N ALA A 102 -6.27 5.46 11.95
CA ALA A 102 -7.64 5.41 12.43
C ALA A 102 -8.53 6.15 11.42
N TRP A 103 -9.75 5.67 11.19
CA TRP A 103 -10.69 6.22 10.22
C TRP A 103 -11.12 7.63 10.65
N THR A 104 -10.26 8.62 10.44
CA THR A 104 -10.55 10.03 10.69
C THR A 104 -10.91 10.65 9.36
N LYS A 105 -12.16 10.37 8.96
CA LYS A 105 -12.93 11.06 7.92
C LYS A 105 -12.57 10.74 6.46
N PRO A 106 -13.56 10.81 5.54
CA PRO A 106 -13.39 10.55 4.11
C PRO A 106 -12.33 11.45 3.46
N ALA A 107 -11.73 10.95 2.37
CA ALA A 107 -10.56 11.53 1.71
C ALA A 107 -10.63 13.04 1.39
N HIS A 108 -11.83 13.59 1.17
CA HIS A 108 -12.04 15.01 0.93
C HIS A 108 -11.72 15.92 2.15
N GLU A 109 -11.53 15.35 3.35
CA GLU A 109 -11.20 16.09 4.58
C GLU A 109 -9.70 16.03 4.95
N TRP A 110 -8.86 15.36 4.18
CA TRP A 110 -7.43 15.15 4.53
C TRP A 110 -6.56 16.40 4.39
N ASN A 111 -6.96 17.41 3.62
CA ASN A 111 -6.26 18.70 3.52
C ASN A 111 -6.34 19.55 4.80
N LYS A 112 -6.98 19.06 5.88
CA LYS A 112 -7.16 19.80 7.15
C LYS A 112 -6.37 19.22 8.33
N VAL A 113 -5.58 18.16 8.13
CA VAL A 113 -4.76 17.61 9.21
C VAL A 113 -3.48 18.43 9.33
N SER A 114 -3.45 19.36 10.29
CA SER A 114 -2.25 20.11 10.63
C SER A 114 -1.13 19.14 11.00
N HIS A 115 0.04 19.27 10.37
CA HIS A 115 1.27 18.63 10.79
C HIS A 115 1.47 18.92 12.28
N HIS A 116 1.37 17.90 13.13
CA HIS A 116 1.83 18.03 14.51
C HIS A 116 3.35 18.14 14.45
N GLU A 117 3.88 19.34 14.73
CA GLU A 117 5.33 19.56 14.80
C GLU A 117 5.94 18.58 15.80
N PRO A 118 7.08 17.93 15.47
CA PRO A 118 7.74 17.02 16.39
C PRO A 118 8.18 17.81 17.63
N LYS A 119 7.82 17.30 18.82
CA LYS A 119 8.28 17.85 20.10
C LYS A 119 9.81 17.80 20.14
N VAL A 120 10.43 18.98 20.07
CA VAL A 120 11.85 19.18 20.38
C VAL A 120 12.01 19.05 21.89
N TRP A 121 12.78 18.06 22.33
CA TRP A 121 13.16 17.94 23.74
C TRP A 121 14.45 18.75 23.94
N ASN A 122 14.36 19.81 24.74
CA ASN A 122 15.51 20.60 25.24
C ASN A 122 16.31 19.80 26.26
#